data_AF-A0A444WBG6-F1
#
_entry.id   AF-A0A444WBG6-F1
#
_cell.length_a   1.000
_cell.length_b   1.000
_cell.length_c   1.000
_cell.angle_alpha   90.00
_cell.angle_beta   90.00
_cell.angle_gamma   90.00
#
_symmetry.space_group_name_H-M   'P 1'
#
loop_
_entity.id
_entity.type
_entity.pdbx_description
1 polymer ?
#
loop_
_entity_poly.entity_id
_entity_poly.type
_entity_poly.pdbx_seq_one_letter_code
_entity_poly.pdbx_strand_id
1 'polypeptide(L)'
;MKQILVVGLFLLNGLSYSQNLDKTIIRDDNDYVLYNDTNSPTESTPNEVVTEFEKVLKSIKYLKTTVLFKIKNNNDIDTYALVVNDGLNKEIFILPYNHLEKRVANNYIKINGKWGFNSENGFDFKLLDYPNIKTELIDNNLYIYLKERVHNGNSYNAVVTKVFEITKDLDLNLKFCYEEVCLTGDGIKIIRVLKEDNLFCYKNEDNKLRYIGSLVIDRENGKIESRQCDDNDLCEILFTCSGENEHSFIKSGYNFEY
;
A
#
# COMPACT_ATOMS: atom_id res chain seq x y z
N MET A 1 -54.98 32.74 -11.59
CA MET A 1 -54.54 31.50 -10.91
C MET A 1 -53.41 30.88 -11.71
N LYS A 2 -52.17 31.00 -11.24
CA LYS A 2 -51.00 30.32 -11.82
C LYS A 2 -50.37 29.48 -10.72
N GLN A 3 -50.35 28.17 -10.92
CA GLN A 3 -49.67 27.22 -10.06
C GLN A 3 -48.16 27.50 -10.14
N ILE A 4 -47.55 27.77 -8.98
CA ILE A 4 -46.09 27.78 -8.85
C ILE A 4 -45.69 26.35 -8.49
N LEU A 5 -44.98 25.73 -9.40
CA LEU A 5 -44.35 24.43 -9.27
C LEU A 5 -43.26 24.54 -8.19
N VAL A 6 -43.49 23.94 -7.02
CA VAL A 6 -42.47 23.74 -6.01
C VAL A 6 -41.54 22.64 -6.52
N VAL A 7 -40.45 23.04 -7.18
CA VAL A 7 -39.34 22.13 -7.45
C VAL A 7 -38.66 21.89 -6.11
N GLY A 8 -38.98 20.74 -5.51
CA GLY A 8 -38.28 20.22 -4.35
C GLY A 8 -36.81 20.05 -4.69
N LEU A 9 -35.98 20.95 -4.17
CA LEU A 9 -34.54 20.80 -4.15
C LEU A 9 -34.24 19.62 -3.22
N PHE A 10 -34.08 18.43 -3.79
CA PHE A 10 -33.46 17.31 -3.08
C PHE A 10 -32.04 17.74 -2.74
N LEU A 11 -31.86 18.16 -1.48
CA LEU A 11 -30.54 18.19 -0.86
C LEU A 11 -30.05 16.75 -0.84
N LEU A 12 -29.20 16.43 -1.82
CA LEU A 12 -28.26 15.32 -1.73
C LEU A 12 -27.51 15.53 -0.41
N ASN A 13 -27.78 14.69 0.57
CA ASN A 13 -26.96 14.53 1.76
C ASN A 13 -25.57 14.08 1.29
N GLY A 14 -24.72 15.04 0.93
CA GLY A 14 -23.29 14.83 0.86
C GLY A 14 -22.86 14.43 2.26
N LEU A 15 -22.38 13.19 2.41
CA LEU A 15 -21.73 12.71 3.61
C LEU A 15 -20.59 13.69 3.95
N SER A 16 -20.82 14.60 4.88
CA SER A 16 -19.75 15.36 5.52
C SER A 16 -19.00 14.39 6.41
N TYR A 17 -17.93 13.79 5.90
CA TYR A 17 -17.01 13.02 6.71
C TYR A 17 -16.38 13.98 7.73
N SER A 18 -16.84 13.89 8.97
CA SER A 18 -16.26 14.61 10.09
C SER A 18 -14.86 14.03 10.37
N GLN A 19 -13.95 14.90 10.77
CA GLN A 19 -12.65 14.54 11.32
C GLN A 19 -12.85 13.80 12.65
N ASN A 20 -13.25 12.53 12.59
CA ASN A 20 -13.45 11.74 13.79
C ASN A 20 -12.30 10.74 13.91
N LEU A 21 -11.19 11.21 14.48
CA LEU A 21 -10.05 10.35 14.82
C LEU A 21 -10.31 9.52 16.09
N ASP A 22 -11.32 9.88 16.89
CA ASP A 22 -11.64 9.19 18.15
C ASP A 22 -12.20 7.79 17.94
N LYS A 23 -12.60 7.47 16.71
CA LYS A 23 -13.04 6.13 16.33
C LYS A 23 -12.21 5.57 15.19
N THR A 24 -11.92 4.29 15.28
CA THR A 24 -11.23 3.54 14.24
C THR A 24 -12.07 2.36 13.79
N ILE A 25 -11.96 2.00 12.50
CA ILE A 25 -12.57 0.81 11.93
C ILE A 25 -11.60 -0.36 12.12
N ILE A 26 -12.05 -1.42 12.80
CA ILE A 26 -11.24 -2.60 13.09
C ILE A 26 -11.17 -3.50 11.85
N ARG A 27 -9.98 -3.99 11.52
CA ARG A 27 -9.73 -5.00 10.49
C ARG A 27 -8.94 -6.17 11.07
N ASP A 28 -9.52 -7.36 10.91
CA ASP A 28 -9.00 -8.64 11.40
C ASP A 28 -8.54 -9.57 10.25
N ASP A 29 -8.68 -9.11 9.01
CA ASP A 29 -8.23 -9.82 7.81
C ASP A 29 -6.74 -9.48 7.57
N ASN A 30 -5.95 -10.38 6.97
CA ASN A 30 -4.52 -10.13 6.70
C ASN A 30 -4.26 -9.48 5.32
N ASP A 31 -5.29 -9.32 4.49
CA ASP A 31 -5.24 -8.67 3.18
C ASP A 31 -6.52 -7.82 3.06
N TYR A 32 -6.40 -6.50 3.12
CA TYR A 32 -7.57 -5.64 3.32
C TYR A 32 -7.54 -4.33 2.55
N VAL A 33 -8.75 -3.87 2.26
CA VAL A 33 -9.07 -2.67 1.48
C VAL A 33 -9.55 -1.54 2.38
N LEU A 34 -8.77 -0.47 2.50
CA LEU A 34 -9.00 0.64 3.44
C LEU A 34 -10.00 1.71 2.97
N TYR A 35 -11.16 1.37 2.36
CA TYR A 35 -12.02 2.43 1.77
C TYR A 35 -13.54 2.25 1.85
N ASN A 36 -14.10 1.03 1.84
CA ASN A 36 -15.56 0.84 1.68
C ASN A 36 -16.24 0.17 2.88
N ASP A 37 -15.57 0.15 4.03
CA ASP A 37 -16.06 -0.57 5.18
C ASP A 37 -16.77 0.36 6.16
N THR A 38 -18.03 0.65 5.89
CA THR A 38 -18.89 1.42 6.81
C THR A 38 -19.61 0.54 7.83
N ASN A 39 -19.50 -0.79 7.69
CA ASN A 39 -20.26 -1.77 8.48
C ASN A 39 -19.37 -2.54 9.47
N SER A 40 -18.05 -2.37 9.41
CA SER A 40 -17.14 -3.00 10.36
C SER A 40 -17.26 -2.43 11.77
N PRO A 41 -16.94 -3.26 12.78
CA PRO A 41 -16.85 -2.82 14.16
C PRO A 41 -15.95 -1.59 14.27
N THR A 42 -16.40 -0.61 15.07
CA THR A 42 -15.59 0.53 15.44
C THR A 42 -15.24 0.47 16.92
N GLU A 43 -14.05 0.91 17.27
CA GLU A 43 -13.61 1.08 18.66
C GLU A 43 -13.07 2.50 18.88
N SER A 44 -12.88 2.85 20.15
CA SER A 44 -12.18 4.10 20.49
C SER A 44 -10.72 4.02 20.08
N THR A 45 -10.23 5.05 19.42
CA THR A 45 -8.81 5.18 19.11
C THR A 45 -8.04 5.61 20.37
N PRO A 46 -6.87 5.00 20.67
CA PRO A 46 -5.99 5.47 21.73
C PRO A 46 -5.56 6.94 21.53
N ASN A 47 -5.51 7.71 22.62
CA ASN A 47 -5.19 9.14 22.57
C ASN A 47 -3.81 9.43 21.97
N GLU A 48 -2.85 8.54 22.17
CA GLU A 48 -1.50 8.65 21.63
C GLU A 48 -1.50 8.59 20.09
N VAL A 49 -2.33 7.71 19.52
CA VAL A 49 -2.55 7.60 18.06
C VAL A 49 -3.27 8.83 17.52
N VAL A 50 -4.34 9.29 18.22
CA VAL A 50 -5.06 10.52 17.85
C VAL A 50 -4.11 11.71 17.82
N THR A 51 -3.34 11.90 18.89
CA THR A 51 -2.40 13.02 19.04
C THR A 51 -1.39 13.05 17.90
N GLU A 52 -0.88 11.90 17.48
CA GLU A 52 0.11 11.84 16.40
C GLU A 52 -0.51 12.14 15.03
N PHE A 53 -1.68 11.57 14.74
CA PHE A 53 -2.37 11.87 13.48
C PHE A 53 -2.92 13.29 13.40
N GLU A 54 -3.27 13.93 14.53
CA GLU A 54 -3.57 15.36 14.54
C GLU A 54 -2.38 16.22 14.09
N LYS A 55 -1.14 15.84 14.45
CA LYS A 55 0.07 16.54 13.96
C LYS A 55 0.21 16.39 12.46
N VAL A 56 -0.03 15.18 11.92
CA VAL A 56 -0.03 14.91 10.48
C VAL A 56 -1.06 15.79 9.79
N LEU A 57 -2.30 15.81 10.27
CA LEU A 57 -3.39 16.58 9.66
C LEU A 57 -3.14 18.09 9.67
N LYS A 58 -2.48 18.64 10.70
CA LYS A 58 -2.08 20.06 10.74
C LYS A 58 -1.16 20.47 9.59
N SER A 59 -0.40 19.53 9.02
CA SER A 59 0.48 19.79 7.87
C SER A 59 -0.24 19.79 6.52
N ILE A 60 -1.50 19.35 6.47
CA ILE A 60 -2.26 19.15 5.23
C ILE A 60 -3.27 20.30 5.06
N LYS A 61 -3.07 21.12 4.02
CA LYS A 61 -3.82 22.38 3.82
C LYS A 61 -5.30 22.19 3.44
N TYR A 62 -5.65 21.12 2.74
CA TYR A 62 -7.00 20.91 2.19
C TYR A 62 -7.45 19.49 2.50
N LEU A 63 -8.27 19.30 3.54
CA LEU A 63 -8.78 17.99 3.93
C LEU A 63 -10.24 17.88 3.52
N LYS A 64 -10.59 16.91 2.66
CA LYS A 64 -12.00 16.59 2.36
C LYS A 64 -12.52 15.42 3.18
N THR A 65 -11.66 14.43 3.43
CA THR A 65 -12.07 13.15 4.02
C THR A 65 -10.90 12.53 4.77
N THR A 66 -11.17 12.05 5.99
CA THR A 66 -10.22 11.31 6.82
C THR A 66 -10.89 10.06 7.37
N VAL A 67 -10.25 8.90 7.22
CA VAL A 67 -10.73 7.62 7.79
C VAL A 67 -9.58 6.94 8.49
N LEU A 68 -9.82 6.42 9.69
CA LEU A 68 -8.80 5.75 10.49
C LEU A 68 -9.13 4.27 10.63
N PHE A 69 -8.18 3.42 10.29
CA PHE A 69 -8.27 1.97 10.43
C PHE A 69 -7.30 1.46 11.49
N LYS A 70 -7.70 0.41 12.19
CA LYS A 70 -6.88 -0.37 13.09
C LYS A 70 -6.74 -1.77 12.53
N ILE A 71 -5.51 -2.18 12.37
CA ILE A 71 -5.12 -3.49 11.88
C ILE A 71 -4.56 -4.25 13.08
N LYS A 72 -5.20 -5.37 13.42
CA LYS A 72 -4.70 -6.21 14.50
C LYS A 72 -3.53 -7.04 14.02
N ASN A 73 -2.35 -6.87 14.61
CA ASN A 73 -1.18 -7.65 14.20
C ASN A 73 -0.90 -8.80 15.17
N ASN A 74 -0.72 -8.47 16.45
CA ASN A 74 -0.56 -9.44 17.52
C ASN A 74 -1.15 -8.86 18.82
N ASN A 75 -0.97 -9.55 19.94
CA ASN A 75 -1.57 -9.14 21.21
C ASN A 75 -1.06 -7.78 21.74
N ASP A 76 0.15 -7.37 21.35
CA ASP A 76 0.83 -6.23 21.95
C ASP A 76 0.92 -5.04 20.98
N ILE A 77 0.99 -5.28 19.67
CA ILE A 77 1.21 -4.28 18.64
C ILE A 77 0.09 -4.33 17.61
N ASP A 78 -0.50 -3.17 17.36
CA ASP A 78 -1.40 -2.94 16.24
C ASP A 78 -0.86 -1.88 15.30
N THR A 79 -1.35 -1.87 14.06
CA THR A 79 -1.00 -0.87 13.07
C THR A 79 -2.22 -0.02 12.75
N TYR A 80 -2.07 1.29 12.90
CA TYR A 80 -3.09 2.24 12.50
C TYR A 80 -2.78 2.82 11.12
N ALA A 81 -3.80 2.89 10.27
CA ALA A 81 -3.70 3.49 8.95
C ALA A 81 -4.67 4.67 8.85
N LEU A 82 -4.13 5.90 8.83
CA LEU A 82 -4.89 7.10 8.52
C LEU A 82 -4.91 7.31 7.02
N VAL A 83 -6.11 7.29 6.46
CA VAL A 83 -6.37 7.64 5.06
C VAL A 83 -6.80 9.09 5.00
N VAL A 84 -6.08 9.89 4.22
CA VAL A 84 -6.41 11.29 3.95
C VAL A 84 -6.69 11.46 2.47
N ASN A 85 -7.80 12.12 2.15
CA ASN A 85 -8.19 12.41 0.77
C ASN A 85 -8.65 13.87 0.64
N ASP A 86 -8.04 14.61 -0.28
CA ASP A 86 -8.36 16.01 -0.62
C ASP A 86 -9.19 16.15 -1.93
N GLY A 87 -9.51 15.02 -2.55
CA GLY A 87 -10.26 14.87 -3.79
C GLY A 87 -9.39 14.75 -5.05
N LEU A 88 -8.13 15.20 -5.02
CA LEU A 88 -7.17 15.01 -6.11
C LEU A 88 -6.00 14.13 -5.70
N ASN A 89 -5.66 14.16 -4.42
CA ASN A 89 -4.63 13.37 -3.77
C ASN A 89 -5.26 12.50 -2.69
N LYS A 90 -4.71 11.31 -2.58
CA LYS A 90 -5.02 10.37 -1.51
C LYS A 90 -3.69 9.95 -0.92
N GLU A 91 -3.56 10.08 0.39
CA GLU A 91 -2.35 9.77 1.13
C GLU A 91 -2.72 8.83 2.27
N ILE A 92 -1.83 7.90 2.58
CA ILE A 92 -2.05 6.95 3.67
C ILE A 92 -0.86 7.03 4.60
N PHE A 93 -1.14 7.15 5.89
CA PHE A 93 -0.14 7.24 6.93
C PHE A 93 -0.25 6.00 7.81
N ILE A 94 0.83 5.24 7.92
CA ILE A 94 0.90 4.02 8.72
C ILE A 94 1.67 4.29 10.01
N LEU A 95 1.07 3.92 11.14
CA LEU A 95 1.63 4.14 12.48
C LEU A 95 1.43 2.89 13.38
N PRO A 96 2.51 2.17 13.75
CA PRO A 96 2.47 1.14 14.78
C PRO A 96 2.16 1.72 16.16
N TYR A 97 1.45 0.94 16.97
CA TYR A 97 1.07 1.27 18.34
C TYR A 97 1.23 0.06 19.24
N ASN A 98 1.91 0.24 20.38
CA ASN A 98 2.05 -0.77 21.42
C ASN A 98 1.03 -0.54 22.54
N HIS A 99 0.19 -1.54 22.80
CA HIS A 99 -0.87 -1.48 23.81
C HIS A 99 -0.36 -1.53 25.24
N LEU A 100 0.71 -2.28 25.49
CA LEU A 100 1.27 -2.46 26.83
C LEU A 100 1.95 -1.19 27.33
N GLU A 101 2.74 -0.56 26.45
CA GLU A 101 3.52 0.62 26.77
C GLU A 101 2.79 1.92 26.47
N LYS A 102 1.64 1.84 25.77
CA LYS A 102 0.86 2.98 25.28
C LYS A 102 1.72 3.99 24.53
N ARG A 103 2.52 3.49 23.59
CA ARG A 103 3.36 4.33 22.73
C ARG A 103 3.09 4.06 21.27
N VAL A 104 3.27 5.09 20.46
CA VAL A 104 3.29 5.00 18.98
C VAL A 104 4.75 5.00 18.50
N ALA A 105 4.95 4.58 17.26
CA ALA A 105 6.24 4.73 16.59
C ALA A 105 6.68 6.21 16.52
N ASN A 106 8.00 6.45 16.53
CA ASN A 106 8.56 7.81 16.40
C ASN A 106 8.36 8.40 14.99
N ASN A 107 8.12 7.53 14.01
CA ASN A 107 7.90 7.88 12.61
C ASN A 107 6.67 7.15 12.06
N TYR A 108 6.08 7.72 11.00
CA TYR A 108 5.05 7.07 10.21
C TYR A 108 5.56 6.84 8.79
N ILE A 109 5.04 5.81 8.11
CA ILE A 109 5.23 5.66 6.66
C ILE A 109 4.13 6.45 5.96
N LYS A 110 4.51 7.32 5.03
CA LYS A 110 3.59 7.98 4.10
C LYS A 110 3.57 7.24 2.77
N ILE A 111 2.38 6.96 2.26
CA ILE A 111 2.15 6.25 1.01
C ILE A 111 1.33 7.13 0.09
N ASN A 112 1.72 7.15 -1.19
CA ASN A 112 0.87 7.71 -2.23
C ASN A 112 -0.29 6.76 -2.51
N GLY A 113 -1.50 7.22 -2.19
CA GLY A 113 -2.75 6.52 -2.42
C GLY A 113 -3.33 6.73 -3.82
N LYS A 114 -2.58 7.19 -4.82
CA LYS A 114 -3.04 7.29 -6.21
C LYS A 114 -2.75 6.01 -7.00
N TRP A 115 -3.60 5.67 -7.97
CA TRP A 115 -3.41 4.51 -8.85
C TRP A 115 -3.69 4.88 -10.30
N GLY A 116 -2.63 4.96 -11.10
CA GLY A 116 -2.76 5.15 -12.54
C GLY A 116 -3.24 3.87 -13.23
N PHE A 117 -4.16 4.00 -14.18
CA PHE A 117 -4.42 2.94 -15.17
C PHE A 117 -4.46 3.52 -16.58
N ASN A 118 -4.14 2.70 -17.57
CA ASN A 118 -4.30 3.08 -18.97
C ASN A 118 -5.73 2.78 -19.39
N SER A 119 -6.44 3.79 -19.86
CA SER A 119 -7.72 3.63 -20.55
C SER A 119 -7.48 3.67 -22.07
N GLU A 120 -8.47 3.26 -22.86
CA GLU A 120 -8.42 3.42 -24.32
C GLU A 120 -8.30 4.90 -24.75
N ASN A 121 -8.62 5.85 -23.86
CA ASN A 121 -8.54 7.29 -24.11
C ASN A 121 -7.22 7.92 -23.66
N GLY A 122 -6.25 7.13 -23.18
CA GLY A 122 -4.96 7.61 -22.71
C GLY A 122 -4.71 7.31 -21.23
N PHE A 123 -3.95 8.18 -20.57
CA PHE A 123 -3.60 8.00 -19.16
C PHE A 123 -4.64 8.64 -18.24
N ASP A 124 -5.35 7.82 -17.48
CA ASP A 124 -6.32 8.27 -16.49
C ASP A 124 -5.81 7.95 -15.08
N PHE A 125 -5.78 8.98 -14.23
CA PHE A 125 -5.55 8.79 -12.80
C PHE A 125 -6.88 8.50 -12.12
N LYS A 126 -6.97 7.36 -11.44
CA LYS A 126 -7.99 7.14 -10.43
C LYS A 126 -7.32 7.16 -9.07
N LEU A 127 -7.93 7.85 -8.10
CA LEU A 127 -7.53 7.67 -6.70
C LEU A 127 -7.67 6.19 -6.37
N LEU A 128 -6.71 5.60 -5.64
CA LEU A 128 -6.79 4.18 -5.28
C LEU A 128 -8.18 3.84 -4.76
N ASP A 129 -8.72 2.74 -5.27
CA ASP A 129 -9.68 1.95 -4.51
C ASP A 129 -8.93 1.01 -3.52
N TYR A 130 -7.60 0.76 -3.68
CA TYR A 130 -6.87 -0.35 -3.01
C TYR A 130 -5.35 -0.19 -2.72
N PRO A 131 -4.89 0.52 -1.68
CA PRO A 131 -3.63 0.16 -1.02
C PRO A 131 -3.86 -1.15 -0.27
N ASN A 132 -3.13 -2.19 -0.67
CA ASN A 132 -3.18 -3.47 0.02
C ASN A 132 -2.03 -3.50 1.02
N ILE A 133 -2.39 -3.50 2.30
CA ILE A 133 -1.47 -3.69 3.40
C ILE A 133 -1.72 -5.12 3.91
N LYS A 134 -0.64 -5.86 4.08
CA LYS A 134 -0.65 -7.17 4.72
C LYS A 134 0.34 -7.18 5.87
N THR A 135 -0.03 -7.78 6.99
CA THR A 135 0.87 -7.99 8.12
C THR A 135 1.14 -9.47 8.32
N GLU A 136 2.39 -9.82 8.66
CA GLU A 136 2.79 -11.20 8.92
C GLU A 136 3.79 -11.25 10.07
N LEU A 137 3.69 -12.28 10.92
CA LEU A 137 4.70 -12.60 11.92
C LEU A 137 5.64 -13.68 11.36
N ILE A 138 6.91 -13.36 11.18
CA ILE A 138 7.94 -14.27 10.68
C ILE A 138 9.09 -14.27 11.68
N ASP A 139 9.43 -15.44 12.23
CA ASP A 139 10.49 -15.61 13.23
C ASP A 139 10.39 -14.64 14.43
N ASN A 140 9.15 -14.39 14.89
CA ASN A 140 8.80 -13.42 15.94
C ASN A 140 9.00 -11.94 15.59
N ASN A 141 9.39 -11.62 14.35
CA ASN A 141 9.45 -10.26 13.86
C ASN A 141 8.17 -9.94 13.06
N LEU A 142 7.62 -8.75 13.28
CA LEU A 142 6.39 -8.32 12.64
C LEU A 142 6.72 -7.55 11.36
N TYR A 143 6.17 -8.00 10.24
CA TYR A 143 6.38 -7.41 8.92
C TYR A 143 5.10 -6.76 8.38
N ILE A 144 5.26 -5.62 7.72
CA ILE A 144 4.22 -4.97 6.92
C ILE A 144 4.63 -5.02 5.45
N TYR A 145 3.78 -5.64 4.64
CA TYR A 145 3.85 -5.64 3.18
C TYR A 145 2.89 -4.58 2.66
N LEU A 146 3.41 -3.70 1.82
CA LEU A 146 2.72 -2.51 1.36
C LEU A 146 2.82 -2.46 -0.15
N LYS A 147 1.68 -2.59 -0.82
CA LYS A 147 1.62 -2.59 -2.29
C LYS A 147 1.32 -1.20 -2.83
N GLU A 148 2.17 -0.73 -3.71
CA GLU A 148 2.02 0.52 -4.46
C GLU A 148 2.00 0.20 -5.96
N ARG A 149 1.15 0.86 -6.74
CA ARG A 149 1.28 0.81 -8.20
C ARG A 149 2.15 1.96 -8.67
N VAL A 150 3.11 1.59 -9.49
CA VAL A 150 4.02 2.51 -10.13
C VAL A 150 3.70 2.57 -11.61
N HIS A 151 3.56 3.78 -12.12
CA HIS A 151 3.18 4.04 -13.50
C HIS A 151 3.97 5.24 -14.04
N ASN A 152 4.55 5.07 -15.22
CA ASN A 152 5.27 6.13 -15.93
C ASN A 152 4.78 6.20 -17.38
N GLY A 153 3.58 6.76 -17.58
CA GLY A 153 2.95 6.85 -18.89
C GLY A 153 2.70 5.48 -19.54
N ASN A 154 2.82 5.38 -20.86
CA ASN A 154 2.69 4.08 -21.54
C ASN A 154 3.92 3.19 -21.40
N SER A 155 5.00 3.70 -20.80
CA SER A 155 6.33 3.09 -20.86
C SER A 155 6.58 2.04 -19.78
N TYR A 156 5.92 2.17 -18.62
CA TYR A 156 6.15 1.27 -17.50
C TYR A 156 4.95 1.21 -16.55
N ASN A 157 4.58 -0.01 -16.15
CA ASN A 157 3.47 -0.27 -15.25
C ASN A 157 3.78 -1.49 -14.38
N ALA A 158 3.84 -1.29 -13.07
CA ALA A 158 4.11 -2.36 -12.13
C ALA A 158 3.39 -2.16 -10.79
N VAL A 159 3.20 -3.26 -10.08
CA VAL A 159 2.84 -3.27 -8.66
C VAL A 159 4.10 -3.61 -7.88
N VAL A 160 4.49 -2.72 -6.97
CA VAL A 160 5.69 -2.80 -6.16
C VAL A 160 5.28 -3.03 -4.73
N THR A 161 5.84 -4.07 -4.13
CA THR A 161 5.61 -4.41 -2.74
C THR A 161 6.84 -3.98 -1.94
N LYS A 162 6.63 -3.05 -1.01
CA LYS A 162 7.62 -2.62 -0.02
C LYS A 162 7.41 -3.43 1.26
N VAL A 163 8.49 -3.99 1.80
CA VAL A 163 8.45 -4.85 2.99
C VAL A 163 9.16 -4.15 4.14
N PHE A 164 8.41 -3.81 5.17
CA PHE A 164 8.91 -3.15 6.37
C PHE A 164 8.91 -4.13 7.55
N GLU A 165 9.93 -4.06 8.39
CA GLU A 165 9.93 -4.67 9.72
C GLU A 165 9.51 -3.62 10.76
N ILE A 166 8.60 -3.98 11.67
CA ILE A 166 8.36 -3.22 12.90
C ILE A 166 9.35 -3.73 13.94
N THR A 167 10.30 -2.87 14.32
CA THR A 167 11.28 -3.21 15.37
C THR A 167 10.63 -3.22 16.76
N LYS A 168 11.37 -3.70 17.76
CA LYS A 168 10.95 -3.63 19.18
C LYS A 168 10.71 -2.21 19.67
N ASP A 169 11.35 -1.22 19.05
CA ASP A 169 11.16 0.20 19.36
C ASP A 169 10.03 0.86 18.56
N LEU A 170 9.26 0.04 17.84
CA LEU A 170 8.19 0.42 16.91
C LEU A 170 8.64 1.14 15.65
N ASP A 171 9.94 1.34 15.45
CA ASP A 171 10.46 1.92 14.22
C ASP A 171 10.15 1.02 13.02
N LEU A 172 9.74 1.65 11.92
CA LEU A 172 9.46 1.01 10.65
C LEU A 172 10.71 1.03 9.76
N ASN A 173 11.34 -0.14 9.61
CA ASN A 173 12.54 -0.30 8.80
C ASN A 173 12.22 -0.96 7.46
N LEU A 174 12.43 -0.23 6.36
CA LEU A 174 12.34 -0.82 5.02
C LEU A 174 13.44 -1.87 4.88
N LYS A 175 13.04 -3.13 4.63
CA LYS A 175 13.96 -4.25 4.42
C LYS A 175 14.26 -4.45 2.96
N PHE A 176 13.22 -4.55 2.14
CA PHE A 176 13.37 -4.67 0.71
C PHE A 176 12.10 -4.27 -0.04
N CYS A 177 12.27 -4.05 -1.35
CA CYS A 177 11.22 -3.84 -2.32
C CYS A 177 11.31 -4.89 -3.42
N TYR A 178 10.18 -5.30 -3.99
CA TYR A 178 10.15 -6.10 -5.21
C TYR A 178 8.93 -5.74 -6.07
N GLU A 179 9.01 -6.02 -7.36
CA GLU A 179 7.85 -5.90 -8.26
C GLU A 179 7.02 -7.19 -8.21
N GLU A 180 5.84 -7.14 -7.61
CA GLU A 180 4.91 -8.26 -7.60
C GLU A 180 4.32 -8.54 -8.99
N VAL A 181 4.05 -7.50 -9.77
CA VAL A 181 3.53 -7.62 -11.14
C VAL A 181 4.15 -6.54 -12.00
N CYS A 182 4.58 -6.86 -13.22
CA CYS A 182 4.97 -5.88 -14.21
C CYS A 182 4.56 -6.29 -15.63
N LEU A 183 4.42 -5.29 -16.50
CA LEU A 183 4.33 -5.48 -17.95
C LEU A 183 5.67 -5.06 -18.57
N THR A 184 6.27 -5.93 -19.36
CA THR A 184 7.46 -5.58 -20.15
C THR A 184 7.08 -4.69 -21.33
N GLY A 185 8.08 -4.06 -21.97
CA GLY A 185 7.86 -3.25 -23.18
C GLY A 185 7.21 -4.03 -24.34
N ASP A 186 7.42 -5.35 -24.39
CA ASP A 186 6.82 -6.24 -25.40
C ASP A 186 5.43 -6.75 -25.00
N GLY A 187 4.83 -6.21 -23.93
CA GLY A 187 3.51 -6.57 -23.44
C GLY A 187 3.45 -7.89 -22.67
N ILE A 188 4.59 -8.47 -22.30
CA ILE A 188 4.64 -9.69 -21.50
C ILE A 188 4.33 -9.34 -20.04
N LYS A 189 3.36 -10.03 -19.45
CA LYS A 189 3.04 -9.88 -18.03
C LYS A 189 3.90 -10.83 -17.20
N ILE A 190 4.72 -10.27 -16.33
CA ILE A 190 5.50 -11.00 -15.33
C ILE A 190 4.81 -10.87 -13.97
N ILE A 191 4.74 -11.98 -13.25
CA ILE A 191 4.15 -12.08 -11.91
C ILE A 191 5.19 -12.71 -11.00
N ARG A 192 5.37 -12.13 -9.81
CA ARG A 192 6.32 -12.59 -8.81
C ARG A 192 5.59 -12.89 -7.52
N VAL A 193 5.86 -14.06 -6.94
CA VAL A 193 5.24 -14.52 -5.69
C VAL A 193 6.35 -14.71 -4.67
N LEU A 194 6.30 -13.92 -3.60
CA LEU A 194 7.21 -14.07 -2.47
C LEU A 194 6.67 -15.16 -1.54
N LYS A 195 7.50 -16.15 -1.23
CA LYS A 195 7.24 -17.14 -0.20
C LYS A 195 8.51 -17.33 0.61
N GLU A 196 8.44 -17.03 1.90
CA GLU A 196 9.63 -16.91 2.76
C GLU A 196 10.62 -15.95 2.06
N ASP A 197 11.87 -16.35 1.89
CA ASP A 197 12.90 -15.53 1.25
C ASP A 197 12.99 -15.75 -0.26
N ASN A 198 12.12 -16.58 -0.83
CA ASN A 198 12.15 -16.93 -2.24
C ASN A 198 11.11 -16.14 -3.04
N LEU A 199 11.58 -15.44 -4.06
CA LEU A 199 10.73 -14.77 -5.03
C LEU A 199 10.63 -15.65 -6.29
N PHE A 200 9.46 -16.26 -6.50
CA PHE A 200 9.18 -17.12 -7.65
C PHE A 200 8.59 -16.30 -8.80
N CYS A 201 9.18 -16.41 -9.99
CA CYS A 201 8.82 -15.61 -11.15
C CYS A 201 8.06 -16.44 -12.18
N TYR A 202 6.99 -15.86 -12.71
CA TYR A 202 6.12 -16.46 -13.69
C TYR A 202 5.84 -15.50 -14.84
N LYS A 203 5.90 -16.02 -16.07
CA LYS A 203 5.33 -15.37 -17.26
C LYS A 203 3.86 -15.75 -17.35
N ASN A 204 2.99 -14.79 -17.63
CA ASN A 204 1.58 -15.03 -17.92
C ASN A 204 1.34 -14.93 -19.44
N GLU A 205 1.01 -16.06 -20.06
CA GLU A 205 0.64 -16.18 -21.48
C GLU A 205 -0.78 -16.78 -21.54
N ASP A 206 -1.72 -16.06 -22.17
CA ASP A 206 -3.11 -16.52 -22.34
C ASP A 206 -3.78 -17.00 -21.04
N ASN A 207 -3.54 -16.27 -19.94
CA ASN A 207 -4.01 -16.60 -18.59
C ASN A 207 -3.45 -17.90 -18.01
N LYS A 208 -2.32 -18.40 -18.54
CA LYS A 208 -1.56 -19.51 -17.96
C LYS A 208 -0.23 -19.01 -17.41
N LEU A 209 0.06 -19.39 -16.17
CA LEU A 209 1.33 -19.07 -15.53
C LEU A 209 2.37 -20.12 -15.90
N ARG A 210 3.47 -19.69 -16.51
CA ARG A 210 4.66 -20.49 -16.75
C ARG A 210 5.79 -19.99 -15.84
N TYR A 211 6.38 -20.89 -15.07
CA TYR A 211 7.56 -20.58 -14.26
C TYR A 211 8.77 -20.23 -15.14
N ILE A 212 9.52 -19.19 -14.76
CA ILE A 212 10.70 -18.73 -15.53
C ILE A 212 11.98 -18.62 -14.68
N GLY A 213 11.88 -18.71 -13.36
CA GLY A 213 13.03 -18.65 -12.46
C GLY A 213 12.66 -18.17 -11.07
N SER A 214 13.66 -18.08 -10.20
CA SER A 214 13.51 -17.63 -8.83
C SER A 214 14.72 -16.86 -8.33
N LEU A 215 14.51 -16.08 -7.27
CA LEU A 215 15.53 -15.31 -6.58
C LEU A 215 15.43 -15.58 -5.09
N VAL A 216 16.58 -15.64 -4.41
CA VAL A 216 16.65 -15.65 -2.94
C VAL A 216 16.99 -14.24 -2.46
N ILE A 217 16.17 -13.70 -1.56
CA ILE A 217 16.32 -12.37 -1.00
C ILE A 217 16.91 -12.50 0.41
N ASP A 218 18.06 -11.88 0.63
CA ASP A 218 18.55 -11.60 1.98
C ASP A 218 17.78 -10.39 2.52
N ARG A 219 16.77 -10.68 3.36
CA ARG A 219 15.89 -9.68 3.96
C ARG A 219 16.62 -8.74 4.90
N GLU A 220 17.64 -9.22 5.62
CA GLU A 220 18.36 -8.41 6.60
C GLU A 220 19.16 -7.30 5.93
N ASN A 221 19.81 -7.64 4.81
CA ASN A 221 20.70 -6.74 4.08
C ASN A 221 20.05 -6.06 2.87
N GLY A 222 18.82 -6.47 2.50
CA GLY A 222 18.12 -5.98 1.33
C GLY A 222 18.94 -6.21 0.05
N LYS A 223 19.30 -7.47 -0.24
CA LYS A 223 20.05 -7.85 -1.45
C LYS A 223 19.55 -9.17 -2.02
N ILE A 224 19.81 -9.39 -3.30
CA ILE A 224 19.63 -10.70 -3.95
C ILE A 224 20.84 -11.56 -3.61
N GLU A 225 20.61 -12.68 -2.93
CA GLU A 225 21.65 -13.62 -2.53
C GLU A 225 21.99 -14.59 -3.66
N SER A 226 20.97 -15.12 -4.34
CA SER A 226 21.14 -16.05 -5.44
C SER A 226 20.00 -15.98 -6.45
N ARG A 227 20.25 -16.56 -7.61
CA ARG A 227 19.34 -16.60 -8.76
C ARG A 227 19.33 -17.99 -9.37
N GLN A 228 18.13 -18.48 -9.68
CA GLN A 228 17.91 -19.60 -10.59
C GLN A 228 17.14 -19.10 -11.81
N CYS A 229 17.61 -19.49 -12.99
CA CYS A 229 17.08 -19.03 -14.26
C CYS A 229 16.73 -20.22 -15.14
N ASP A 230 15.44 -20.39 -15.42
CA ASP A 230 14.92 -21.48 -16.24
C ASP A 230 14.58 -21.01 -17.67
N ASP A 231 14.54 -19.69 -17.88
CA ASP A 231 14.33 -19.03 -19.15
C ASP A 231 15.43 -17.98 -19.40
N ASN A 232 16.40 -18.32 -20.25
CA ASN A 232 17.57 -17.49 -20.50
C ASN A 232 17.21 -16.11 -21.07
N ASP A 233 16.14 -16.02 -21.87
CA ASP A 233 15.73 -14.77 -22.53
C ASP A 233 15.10 -13.79 -21.53
N LEU A 234 14.56 -14.29 -20.42
CA LEU A 234 13.87 -13.50 -19.40
C LEU A 234 14.66 -13.41 -18.09
N CYS A 235 15.92 -13.86 -18.10
CA CYS A 235 16.75 -13.92 -16.92
C CYS A 235 16.91 -12.54 -16.27
N GLU A 236 17.25 -11.53 -17.08
CA GLU A 236 17.54 -10.18 -16.60
C GLU A 236 16.32 -9.49 -15.96
N ILE A 237 15.11 -9.94 -16.26
CA ILE A 237 13.87 -9.36 -15.73
C ILE A 237 13.29 -10.17 -14.57
N LEU A 238 14.04 -11.11 -13.98
CA LEU A 238 13.55 -11.88 -12.83
C LEU A 238 13.24 -11.01 -11.61
N PHE A 239 13.89 -9.85 -11.44
CA PHE A 239 13.61 -8.96 -10.30
C PHE A 239 12.83 -7.70 -10.66
N THR A 240 13.19 -7.05 -11.78
CA THR A 240 12.57 -5.82 -12.25
C THR A 240 12.35 -5.82 -13.76
N CYS A 241 11.22 -5.28 -14.21
CA CYS A 241 10.93 -5.05 -15.63
C CYS A 241 11.36 -3.65 -16.13
N SER A 242 11.73 -2.72 -15.25
CA SER A 242 12.01 -1.32 -15.65
C SER A 242 13.40 -1.12 -16.26
N GLY A 243 14.30 -2.09 -16.08
CA GLY A 243 15.72 -1.93 -16.37
C GLY A 243 16.47 -1.13 -15.31
N GLU A 244 15.85 -0.78 -14.18
CA GLU A 244 16.56 -0.21 -13.04
C GLU A 244 17.59 -1.20 -12.47
N ASN A 245 18.63 -0.63 -11.84
CA ASN A 245 19.63 -1.44 -11.17
C ASN A 245 19.01 -2.17 -9.97
N GLU A 246 19.02 -3.51 -10.02
CA GLU A 246 18.40 -4.37 -8.99
C GLU A 246 18.89 -4.04 -7.56
N HIS A 247 20.18 -3.73 -7.38
CA HIS A 247 20.73 -3.39 -6.07
C HIS A 247 20.21 -2.06 -5.50
N SER A 248 19.83 -1.14 -6.36
CA SER A 248 19.22 0.14 -5.95
C SER A 248 17.73 -0.09 -5.69
N PHE A 249 17.04 -0.74 -6.62
CA PHE A 249 15.61 -0.98 -6.54
C PHE A 249 15.23 -1.79 -5.30
N ILE A 250 15.98 -2.84 -4.94
CA ILE A 250 15.68 -3.66 -3.77
C ILE A 250 15.71 -2.85 -2.46
N LYS A 251 16.49 -1.77 -2.36
CA LYS A 251 16.66 -1.01 -1.11
C LYS A 251 15.68 0.15 -0.95
N SER A 252 15.25 0.75 -2.05
CA SER A 252 14.43 1.97 -2.02
C SER A 252 13.09 1.85 -2.75
N GLY A 253 12.93 0.81 -3.57
CA GLY A 253 11.87 0.78 -4.58
C GLY A 253 12.04 1.93 -5.58
N TYR A 254 10.93 2.31 -6.21
CA TYR A 254 10.89 3.50 -7.07
C TYR A 254 10.59 4.76 -6.28
N ASN A 255 11.14 5.87 -6.75
CA ASN A 255 10.84 7.20 -6.24
C ASN A 255 10.31 8.08 -7.38
N PHE A 256 9.03 7.96 -7.69
CA PHE A 256 8.36 8.83 -8.67
C PHE A 256 7.68 9.99 -7.94
N GLU A 257 8.07 11.22 -8.27
CA GLU A 257 7.31 12.42 -7.89
C GLU A 257 6.09 12.52 -8.84
N TYR A 258 4.88 12.44 -8.28
CA TYR A 258 3.60 12.57 -9.00
C TYR A 258 2.93 13.90 -8.70
#